data_AF-A0A117ND03-F1
#
_entry.id   AF-A0A117ND03-F1
#
_cell.length_a   1.000
_cell.length_b   1.000
_cell.length_c   1.000
_cell.angle_alpha   90.00
_cell.angle_beta   90.00
_cell.angle_gamma   90.00
#
_symmetry.space_group_name_H-M   'P 1'
#
loop_
_entity.id
_entity.type
_entity.pdbx_description
1 polymer ?
#
loop_
_entity_poly.entity_id
_entity_poly.type
_entity_poly.pdbx_seq_one_letter_code
_entity_poly.pdbx_strand_id
1 'polypeptide(L)'
;MSQIAEQIVDDAMQRIEQDEQQHASDPVRSFSLTLTDPAEIRAGAEIYFLFQQRLKGFYPNARVVVRGHAANGYNITAQVERRSA
;
A
#
# COMPACT_ATOMS: atom_id res chain seq x y z
N MET A 1 0.54 -5.55 17.39
CA MET A 1 0.04 -5.23 16.05
C MET A 1 -1.21 -4.39 16.26
N SER A 2 -1.26 -3.21 15.66
CA SER A 2 -2.30 -2.19 15.85
C SER A 2 -3.53 -2.53 15.02
N GLN A 3 -4.72 -2.49 15.64
CA GLN A 3 -5.99 -2.70 14.95
C GLN A 3 -6.23 -1.68 13.83
N ILE A 4 -5.75 -0.44 14.00
CA ILE A 4 -5.81 0.61 12.97
C ILE A 4 -4.95 0.22 11.77
N ALA A 5 -3.78 -0.37 12.00
CA ALA A 5 -2.88 -0.77 10.93
C ALA A 5 -3.47 -1.91 10.10
N GLU A 6 -4.07 -2.90 10.77
CA GLU A 6 -4.76 -4.02 10.12
C GLU A 6 -5.91 -3.53 9.25
N GLN A 7 -6.79 -2.69 9.80
CA GLN A 7 -7.95 -2.17 9.07
C GLN A 7 -7.56 -1.37 7.82
N ILE A 8 -6.58 -0.47 7.92
CA ILE A 8 -6.13 0.34 6.77
C ILE A 8 -5.52 -0.54 5.68
N VAL A 9 -4.75 -1.55 6.08
CA VAL A 9 -4.12 -2.47 5.13
C VAL A 9 -5.16 -3.40 4.50
N ASP A 10 -6.14 -3.87 5.26
CA ASP A 10 -7.24 -4.68 4.75
C ASP A 10 -8.04 -3.91 3.68
N ASP A 11 -8.45 -2.69 4.00
CA ASP A 11 -9.18 -1.81 3.06
C ASP A 11 -8.34 -1.53 1.80
N ALA A 12 -7.04 -1.30 1.97
CA ALA A 12 -6.13 -1.07 0.86
C ALA A 12 -6.01 -2.29 -0.05
N MET A 13 -5.81 -3.48 0.53
CA MET A 13 -5.66 -4.71 -0.23
C MET A 13 -6.96 -5.10 -0.94
N GLN A 14 -8.12 -4.92 -0.31
CA GLN A 14 -9.41 -5.15 -0.95
C GLN A 14 -9.61 -4.28 -2.20
N ARG A 15 -9.24 -2.99 -2.14
CA ARG A 15 -9.31 -2.10 -3.31
C ARG A 15 -8.36 -2.56 -4.41
N ILE A 16 -7.15 -2.96 -4.06
CA ILE A 16 -6.15 -3.46 -5.02
C ILE A 16 -6.65 -4.73 -5.72
N GLU A 17 -7.25 -5.65 -4.97
CA GLU A 17 -7.84 -6.89 -5.50
C GLU A 17 -9.02 -6.61 -6.44
N GLN A 18 -9.89 -5.65 -6.09
CA GLN A 18 -10.98 -5.22 -6.96
C GLN A 18 -10.47 -4.56 -8.25
N ASP A 19 -9.47 -3.69 -8.14
CA ASP A 19 -8.86 -3.01 -9.29
C ASP A 19 -8.12 -3.98 -10.22
N GLU A 20 -7.59 -5.11 -9.73
CA GLU A 20 -7.00 -6.14 -10.59
C GLU A 20 -8.04 -6.76 -11.51
N GLN A 21 -9.26 -6.98 -11.03
CA GLN A 21 -10.31 -7.60 -11.83
C GLN A 21 -10.72 -6.69 -13.00
N GLN A 22 -10.57 -5.37 -12.85
CA GLN A 22 -10.97 -4.37 -13.84
C GLN A 22 -9.82 -3.92 -14.77
N HIS A 23 -8.59 -3.91 -14.27
CA HIS A 23 -7.42 -3.33 -14.96
C HIS A 23 -6.25 -4.32 -15.10
N ALA A 24 -6.55 -5.59 -15.37
CA ALA A 24 -5.56 -6.66 -15.50
C ALA A 24 -4.55 -6.47 -16.64
N SER A 25 -4.75 -5.52 -17.55
CA SER A 25 -3.87 -5.26 -18.70
C SER A 25 -2.77 -4.22 -18.43
N ASP A 26 -2.80 -3.52 -17.31
CA ASP A 26 -1.86 -2.42 -17.06
C ASP A 26 -0.46 -2.93 -16.68
N PRO A 27 0.61 -2.46 -17.36
CA PRO A 27 1.96 -2.98 -17.16
C PRO A 27 2.61 -2.48 -15.86
N VAL A 28 2.21 -1.29 -15.38
CA VAL A 28 2.73 -0.68 -14.15
C VAL A 28 1.57 -0.15 -13.33
N ARG A 29 1.51 -0.55 -12.06
CA ARG A 29 0.47 -0.15 -11.11
C ARG A 29 1.12 0.59 -9.94
N SER A 30 0.54 1.71 -9.55
CA SER A 30 1.00 2.48 -8.39
C SER A 30 -0.15 2.62 -7.40
N PHE A 31 0.09 2.24 -6.17
CA PHE A 31 -0.85 2.35 -5.06
C PHE A 31 -0.28 3.31 -4.02
N SER A 32 -1.12 4.10 -3.38
CA SER A 32 -0.69 5.05 -2.35
C SER A 32 -1.64 5.06 -1.17
N LEU A 33 -1.07 4.98 0.03
CA LEU A 33 -1.74 5.22 1.30
C LEU A 33 -1.25 6.54 1.86
N THR A 34 -2.17 7.47 2.03
CA THR A 34 -1.91 8.79 2.61
C THR A 34 -2.39 8.78 4.05
N LEU A 35 -1.46 8.86 5.00
CA LEU A 35 -1.74 8.87 6.43
C LEU A 35 -1.71 10.31 6.91
N THR A 36 -2.87 10.82 7.34
CA THR A 36 -3.00 12.19 7.84
C THR A 36 -3.51 12.28 9.27
N ASP A 37 -4.12 11.21 9.78
CA ASP A 37 -4.57 11.18 11.17
C ASP A 37 -3.40 10.89 12.12
N PRO A 38 -3.28 11.58 13.28
CA PRO A 38 -2.22 11.31 14.25
C PRO A 38 -2.14 9.86 14.76
N ALA A 39 -3.25 9.12 14.81
CA ALA A 39 -3.27 7.70 15.14
C ALA A 39 -2.71 6.84 13.99
N GLU A 40 -3.06 7.15 12.74
CA GLU A 40 -2.51 6.52 11.54
C GLU A 40 -1.00 6.75 11.43
N ILE A 41 -0.58 8.00 11.64
CA ILE A 41 0.82 8.41 11.61
C ILE A 41 1.64 7.61 12.64
N ARG A 42 1.12 7.46 13.86
CA ARG A 42 1.77 6.63 14.91
C ARG A 42 1.85 5.15 14.52
N ALA A 43 0.86 4.65 13.79
CA ALA A 43 0.83 3.28 13.27
C ALA A 43 1.59 3.12 11.93
N GLY A 44 2.16 4.19 11.37
CA GLY A 44 2.67 4.22 9.99
C GLY A 44 3.74 3.16 9.69
N ALA A 45 4.62 2.86 10.65
CA ALA A 45 5.62 1.80 10.49
C ALA A 45 4.98 0.40 10.40
N GLU A 46 3.94 0.14 11.19
CA GLU A 46 3.20 -1.12 11.15
C GLU A 46 2.37 -1.24 9.86
N ILE A 47 1.71 -0.14 9.46
CA ILE A 47 0.99 -0.06 8.18
C ILE A 47 1.95 -0.35 7.02
N TYR A 48 3.13 0.27 6.99
CA TYR A 48 4.14 0.01 5.97
C TYR A 48 4.55 -1.46 5.92
N PHE A 49 4.87 -2.05 7.07
CA PHE A 49 5.33 -3.43 7.13
C PHE A 49 4.25 -4.42 6.68
N LEU A 50 3.04 -4.27 7.21
CA LEU A 50 1.89 -5.11 6.86
C LEU A 50 1.49 -4.94 5.40
N PHE A 51 1.43 -3.71 4.91
CA PHE A 51 1.11 -3.43 3.52
C PHE A 51 2.16 -4.05 2.59
N GLN A 52 3.45 -3.89 2.89
CA GLN A 52 4.51 -4.51 2.11
C GLN A 52 4.41 -6.04 2.12
N GLN A 53 4.16 -6.66 3.28
CA GLN A 53 4.06 -8.11 3.39
C GLN A 53 2.89 -8.65 2.55
N ARG A 54 1.70 -8.07 2.69
CA ARG A 54 0.52 -8.52 1.95
C ARG A 54 0.63 -8.24 0.47
N LEU A 55 1.09 -7.05 0.11
CA LEU A 55 1.26 -6.68 -1.30
C LEU A 55 2.30 -7.53 -1.99
N LYS A 56 3.40 -7.92 -1.32
CA LYS A 56 4.37 -8.87 -1.88
C LYS A 56 3.83 -10.30 -1.99
N GLY A 57 2.90 -10.68 -1.12
CA GLY A 57 2.16 -11.95 -1.26
C GLY A 57 1.31 -11.99 -2.53
N PHE A 58 0.72 -10.84 -2.91
CA PHE A 58 -0.11 -10.71 -4.10
C PHE A 58 0.70 -10.40 -5.38
N TYR A 59 1.67 -9.51 -5.28
CA TYR A 59 2.63 -9.15 -6.33
C TYR A 59 4.07 -9.31 -5.82
N PRO A 60 4.73 -10.44 -6.10
CA PRO A 60 6.08 -10.73 -5.61
C PRO A 60 7.13 -9.66 -5.94
N ASN A 61 6.93 -8.92 -7.03
CA ASN A 61 7.83 -7.86 -7.50
C ASN A 61 7.47 -6.46 -6.99
N ALA A 62 6.51 -6.33 -6.07
CA ALA A 62 6.09 -5.04 -5.53
C ALA A 62 7.25 -4.33 -4.82
N ARG A 63 7.45 -3.06 -5.18
CA ARG A 63 8.37 -2.14 -4.52
C ARG A 63 7.57 -1.14 -3.70
N VAL A 64 7.67 -1.22 -2.38
CA VAL A 64 7.01 -0.28 -1.46
C VAL A 64 8.04 0.71 -0.92
N VAL A 65 7.71 1.98 -0.90
CA VAL A 65 8.54 3.08 -0.41
C VAL A 65 7.71 4.02 0.46
N VAL A 66 8.34 4.63 1.45
CA VAL A 66 7.73 5.69 2.27
C VAL A 66 8.27 7.04 1.81
N ARG A 67 7.38 8.02 1.67
CA ARG A 67 7.72 9.42 1.38
C ARG A 67 7.03 10.31 2.40
N GLY A 68 7.72 11.36 2.85
CA GLY A 68 7.11 12.39 3.69
C GLY A 68 5.99 13.14 2.95
N HIS A 69 4.94 13.54 3.66
CA HIS A 69 3.84 14.34 3.11
C HIS A 69 3.84 15.76 3.72
N ALA A 70 3.62 16.78 2.90
CA ALA A 70 3.79 18.20 3.26
C ALA A 70 2.94 18.67 4.46
N ALA A 71 1.85 17.97 4.78
CA ALA A 71 0.95 18.30 5.89
C ALA A 71 1.28 17.56 7.21
N ASN A 72 2.56 17.26 7.49
CA ASN A 72 3.00 16.38 8.59
C ASN A 72 2.45 14.94 8.52
N GLY A 73 2.04 14.50 7.33
CA GLY A 73 1.56 13.14 7.08
C GLY A 73 2.66 12.23 6.51
N TYR A 74 2.29 10.98 6.24
CA TYR A 74 3.16 10.01 5.58
C TYR A 74 2.46 9.41 4.37
N ASN A 75 3.17 9.31 3.25
CA ASN A 75 2.71 8.55 2.10
C ASN A 75 3.48 7.24 2.01
N ILE A 76 2.75 6.13 2.00
CA ILE A 76 3.29 4.83 1.65
C ILE A 76 2.89 4.58 0.21
N THR A 77 3.87 4.54 -0.70
CA THR A 77 3.63 4.30 -2.12
C THR A 77 4.17 2.94 -2.50
N ALA A 78 3.38 2.14 -3.19
CA ALA A 78 3.82 0.89 -3.77
C ALA A 78 3.73 0.95 -5.28
N GLN A 79 4.83 0.63 -5.95
CA GLN A 79 4.88 0.43 -7.39
C GLN A 79 5.03 -1.05 -7.68
N VAL A 80 4.19 -1.54 -8.58
CA VAL A 80 4.20 -2.90 -9.07
C VAL A 80 4.42 -2.85 -10.56
N GLU A 81 5.51 -3.47 -11.01
CA GLU A 81 5.77 -3.67 -12.43
C GLU A 81 5.39 -5.12 -12.76
N ARG A 82 4.41 -5.32 -13.64
CA ARG A 82 4.25 -6.62 -14.28
C ARG A 82 5.44 -6.76 -15.22
N ARG A 83 6.38 -7.61 -14.85
CA ARG A 83 7.41 -8.06 -15.78
C ARG A 83 6.68 -8.62 -16.99
N SER A 84 6.80 -7.95 -18.13
CA SER A 84 6.41 -8.50 -19.42
C SER A 84 7.21 -9.79 -19.59
N ALA A 85 6.53 -10.93 -19.45
CA ALA A 85 7.08 -12.23 -19.81
C ALA A 85 6.97 -12.43 -21.31
#